data_AF-A0A7Y2KLZ3-F1
#
_entry.id   AF-A0A7Y2KLZ3-F1
#
_cell.length_a   1.000
_cell.length_b   1.000
_cell.length_c   1.000
_cell.angle_alpha   90.00
_cell.angle_beta   90.00
_cell.angle_gamma   90.00
#
_symmetry.space_group_name_H-M   'P 1'
#
loop_
_entity.id
_entity.type
_entity.pdbx_description
1 polymer ?
#
loop_
_entity_poly.entity_id
_entity_poly.type
_entity_poly.pdbx_seq_one_letter_code
_entity_poly.pdbx_strand_id
1 'polypeptide(L)'
;MKRSLAQRWRSRGGRRIRIVLAFDDIMEFALALLSLSPAELADLGWTFADRKRLLGYFLECGKKAQGIAPEKVGETPIELSLPQRDVARLRRFARRELPRTATNARLITRVLNALDQQQ
;
A
#
# COMPACT_ATOMS: atom_id res chain seq x y z
N MET A 1 -8.87 2.13 -34.59
CA MET A 1 -7.60 1.73 -33.94
C MET A 1 -7.86 1.32 -32.49
N LYS A 2 -7.84 0.02 -32.16
CA LYS A 2 -8.04 -0.46 -30.78
C LYS A 2 -6.74 -0.29 -29.99
N ARG A 3 -6.62 0.76 -29.16
CA ARG A 3 -5.54 0.88 -28.17
C ARG A 3 -5.56 -0.36 -27.27
N SER A 4 -4.44 -1.08 -27.20
CA SER A 4 -4.34 -2.32 -26.42
C SER A 4 -4.59 -2.02 -24.94
N LEU A 5 -5.23 -2.95 -24.23
CA LEU A 5 -5.47 -2.83 -22.79
C LEU A 5 -4.16 -2.55 -22.03
N ALA A 6 -3.04 -3.14 -22.46
CA ALA A 6 -1.71 -2.87 -21.91
C ALA A 6 -1.28 -1.39 -22.02
N GLN A 7 -1.60 -0.70 -23.12
CA GLN A 7 -1.37 0.74 -23.25
C GLN A 7 -2.29 1.55 -22.34
N ARG A 8 -3.57 1.17 -22.18
CA ARG A 8 -4.49 1.81 -21.22
C ARG A 8 -4.05 1.61 -19.76
N TRP A 9 -3.42 0.48 -19.44
CA TRP A 9 -2.85 0.21 -18.11
C TRP A 9 -1.59 1.04 -17.84
N ARG A 10 -0.72 1.20 -18.84
CA ARG A 10 0.46 2.08 -18.77
C ARG A 10 0.10 3.56 -18.73
N SER A 11 -0.86 4.02 -19.53
CA SER A 11 -1.31 5.42 -19.55
C SER A 11 -2.21 5.81 -18.37
N ARG A 12 -2.79 4.84 -17.66
CA ARG A 12 -3.44 5.05 -16.36
C ARG A 12 -2.44 5.14 -15.20
N GLY A 13 -1.17 4.82 -15.44
CA GLY A 13 -0.06 5.02 -14.53
C GLY A 13 0.44 6.46 -14.63
N GLY A 14 -0.31 7.38 -14.02
CA GLY A 14 0.23 8.72 -13.72
C GLY A 14 1.51 8.66 -12.88
N ARG A 15 2.03 9.84 -12.52
CA ARG A 15 3.22 10.04 -11.66
C ARG A 15 3.36 8.91 -10.64
N ARG A 16 4.46 8.16 -10.74
CA ARG A 16 4.79 7.13 -9.74
C ARG A 16 5.37 7.84 -8.52
N ILE A 17 4.87 7.47 -7.36
CA ILE A 17 5.27 7.99 -6.07
C ILE A 17 6.11 6.92 -5.39
N ARG A 18 7.22 7.35 -4.79
CA ARG A 18 8.10 6.49 -3.99
C ARG A 18 7.76 6.72 -2.52
N ILE A 19 7.49 5.64 -1.81
CA ILE A 19 7.20 5.67 -0.37
C ILE A 19 8.20 4.74 0.29
N VAL A 20 8.85 5.18 1.36
CA VAL A 20 9.76 4.35 2.13
C VAL A 20 9.11 4.09 3.47
N LEU A 21 9.00 2.81 3.83
CA LEU A 21 8.44 2.35 5.11
C LEU A 21 9.29 1.21 5.64
N ALA A 22 9.29 1.02 6.97
CA ALA A 22 9.84 -0.18 7.56
C ALA A 22 9.06 -1.42 7.08
N PHE A 23 9.72 -2.57 7.00
CA PHE A 23 9.08 -3.81 6.55
C PHE A 23 7.88 -4.18 7.43
N ASP A 24 8.02 -4.06 8.75
CA ASP A 24 6.92 -4.35 9.68
C ASP A 24 5.71 -3.43 9.44
N ASP A 25 5.97 -2.15 9.16
CA ASP A 25 4.90 -1.20 8.84
C ASP A 25 4.17 -1.60 7.56
N ILE A 26 4.90 -2.11 6.56
CA ILE A 26 4.32 -2.61 5.31
C ILE A 26 3.47 -3.86 5.56
N MET A 27 3.96 -4.78 6.39
CA MET A 27 3.26 -6.03 6.71
C MET A 27 1.98 -5.78 7.50
N GLU A 28 2.02 -4.97 8.55
CA GLU A 28 0.83 -4.62 9.32
C GLU A 28 -0.18 -3.86 8.45
N PHE A 29 0.28 -2.98 7.55
CA PHE A 29 -0.60 -2.30 6.61
C PHE A 29 -1.25 -3.25 5.60
N ALA A 30 -0.51 -4.26 5.12
CA ALA A 30 -1.03 -5.31 4.25
C ALA A 30 -2.08 -6.19 4.97
N LEU A 31 -1.83 -6.54 6.24
CA LEU A 31 -2.75 -7.31 7.06
C LEU A 31 -4.04 -6.54 7.35
N ALA A 32 -3.94 -5.26 7.70
CA ALA A 32 -5.09 -4.38 7.87
C ALA A 32 -5.92 -4.25 6.58
N LEU A 33 -5.26 -4.18 5.42
CA LEU A 33 -5.96 -4.14 4.15
C LEU A 33 -6.66 -5.48 3.81
N LEU A 34 -6.04 -6.60 4.21
CA LEU A 34 -6.60 -7.94 4.04
C LEU A 34 -7.80 -8.20 4.95
N SER A 35 -7.80 -7.64 6.16
CA SER A 35 -8.87 -7.85 7.15
C SER A 35 -10.19 -7.16 6.79
N LEU A 36 -10.18 -6.20 5.85
CA LEU A 36 -11.41 -5.56 5.40
C LEU A 36 -12.39 -6.56 4.79
N SER A 37 -13.62 -6.51 5.28
CA SER A 37 -14.77 -7.20 4.73
C SER A 37 -15.17 -6.62 3.36
N PRO A 38 -15.96 -7.36 2.55
CA PRO A 38 -16.49 -6.84 1.30
C PRO A 38 -17.32 -5.55 1.45
N ALA A 39 -18.05 -5.39 2.56
CA ALA A 39 -18.85 -4.20 2.85
C ALA A 39 -17.95 -2.98 3.10
N GLU A 40 -16.91 -3.13 3.93
CA GLU A 40 -15.95 -2.04 4.20
C GLU A 40 -15.16 -1.64 2.94
N LEU A 41 -14.84 -2.61 2.06
CA LEU A 41 -14.26 -2.29 0.75
C LEU A 41 -15.23 -1.46 -0.10
N ALA A 42 -16.52 -1.81 -0.11
CA ALA A 42 -17.54 -1.05 -0.83
C ALA A 42 -17.70 0.38 -0.27
N ASP A 43 -17.63 0.57 1.05
CA ASP A 43 -17.69 1.88 1.74
C ASP A 43 -16.48 2.78 1.44
N LEU A 44 -15.36 2.18 1.04
CA LEU A 44 -14.19 2.88 0.50
C LEU A 44 -14.32 3.19 -1.00
N GLY A 45 -15.37 2.68 -1.66
CA GLY A 45 -15.59 2.72 -3.09
C GLY A 45 -14.65 1.80 -3.87
N TRP A 46 -14.19 0.72 -3.23
CA TRP A 46 -13.18 -0.20 -3.76
C TRP A 46 -13.77 -1.55 -4.11
N THR A 47 -13.19 -2.16 -5.14
CA THR A 47 -13.49 -3.54 -5.51
C THR A 47 -12.46 -4.49 -4.92
N PHE A 48 -12.75 -5.79 -4.92
CA PHE A 48 -11.74 -6.81 -4.62
C PHE A 48 -10.51 -6.71 -5.53
N ALA A 49 -10.70 -6.29 -6.80
CA ALA A 49 -9.61 -6.07 -7.74
C ALA A 49 -8.69 -4.91 -7.31
N ASP A 50 -9.24 -3.88 -6.66
CA ASP A 50 -8.44 -2.80 -6.07
C ASP A 50 -7.62 -3.32 -4.88
N ARG A 51 -8.24 -4.07 -3.97
CA ARG A 51 -7.53 -4.71 -2.85
C ARG A 51 -6.39 -5.60 -3.34
N LYS A 52 -6.68 -6.51 -4.29
CA LYS A 52 -5.67 -7.41 -4.90
C LYS A 52 -4.51 -6.61 -5.51
N ARG A 53 -4.82 -5.52 -6.24
CA ARG A 53 -3.79 -4.68 -6.85
C ARG A 53 -2.92 -4.00 -5.80
N LEU A 54 -3.52 -3.45 -4.74
CA LEU A 54 -2.80 -2.79 -3.64
C LEU A 54 -1.89 -3.77 -2.89
N LEU A 55 -2.40 -4.95 -2.54
CA LEU A 55 -1.61 -6.03 -1.93
C LEU A 55 -0.46 -6.50 -2.82
N GLY A 56 -0.68 -6.51 -4.14
CA GLY A 56 0.36 -6.81 -5.11
C GLY A 56 1.61 -5.92 -4.96
N TYR A 57 1.44 -4.67 -4.54
CA TYR A 57 2.58 -3.78 -4.29
C TYR A 57 3.35 -4.14 -3.02
N PHE A 58 2.67 -4.58 -1.96
CA PHE A 58 3.31 -5.01 -0.72
C PHE A 58 4.02 -6.37 -0.87
N LEU A 59 3.52 -7.25 -1.75
CA LEU A 59 4.22 -8.49 -2.08
C LEU A 59 5.61 -8.25 -2.69
N GLU A 60 5.78 -7.17 -3.47
CA GLU A 60 7.10 -6.80 -3.98
C GLU A 60 8.07 -6.40 -2.86
N CYS A 61 7.60 -5.94 -1.70
CA CYS A 61 8.44 -5.70 -0.52
C CYS A 61 8.94 -7.00 0.09
N GLY A 62 8.07 -8.02 0.17
CA GLY A 62 8.46 -9.36 0.63
C GLY A 62 9.65 -9.91 -0.17
N LYS A 63 9.63 -9.75 -1.50
CA LYS A 63 10.76 -10.15 -2.36
C LYS A 63 12.05 -9.41 -2.03
N LYS A 64 11.98 -8.10 -1.77
CA LYS A 64 13.15 -7.29 -1.37
C LYS A 64 13.70 -7.70 -0.01
N ALA A 65 12.85 -8.20 0.87
CA ALA A 65 13.21 -8.63 2.22
C ALA A 65 13.78 -10.06 2.30
N GLN A 66 13.63 -10.89 1.27
CA GLN A 66 14.00 -12.32 1.30
C GLN A 66 15.48 -12.61 1.61
N GLY A 67 16.39 -11.68 1.31
CA GLY A 67 17.83 -11.83 1.58
C GLY A 67 18.30 -11.18 2.89
N ILE A 68 17.37 -10.63 3.68
CA ILE A 68 17.71 -9.85 4.88
C ILE A 68 17.66 -10.77 6.10
N ALA A 69 18.63 -10.59 7.00
CA ALA A 69 18.67 -11.34 8.24
C ALA A 69 17.37 -11.13 9.04
N PRO A 70 16.73 -12.19 9.57
CA PRO A 70 15.43 -12.11 10.23
C PRO A 70 15.37 -11.06 11.36
N GLU A 71 16.46 -10.90 12.10
CA GLU A 71 16.58 -9.95 13.21
C GLU A 71 16.67 -8.48 12.76
N LYS A 72 16.93 -8.22 11.47
CA LYS A 72 17.01 -6.87 10.89
C LYS A 72 15.85 -6.54 9.97
N VAL A 73 15.08 -7.55 9.55
CA VAL A 73 14.09 -7.38 8.48
C VAL A 73 13.03 -6.35 8.86
N GLY A 74 12.52 -6.39 10.10
CA GLY A 74 11.38 -5.58 10.53
C GLY A 74 11.61 -4.08 10.39
N GLU A 75 12.79 -3.61 10.81
CA GLU A 75 13.18 -2.19 10.74
C GLU A 75 13.76 -1.78 9.38
N THR A 76 13.97 -2.72 8.47
CA THR A 76 14.58 -2.42 7.18
C THR A 76 13.68 -1.47 6.39
N PRO A 77 14.21 -0.31 5.94
CA PRO A 77 13.47 0.58 5.06
C PRO A 77 13.33 -0.03 3.66
N ILE A 78 12.09 -0.23 3.22
CA ILE A 78 11.77 -0.74 1.89
C ILE A 78 11.09 0.35 1.07
N GLU A 79 11.65 0.63 -0.11
CA GLU A 79 11.03 1.53 -1.08
C GLU A 79 9.90 0.83 -1.85
N LEU A 80 8.71 1.41 -1.77
CA LEU A 80 7.52 1.10 -2.54
C LEU A 80 7.35 2.11 -3.67
N SER A 81 7.15 1.61 -4.89
CA SER A 81 6.80 2.46 -6.03
C SER A 81 5.34 2.22 -6.42
N LEU A 82 4.52 3.26 -6.31
CA LEU A 82 3.06 3.17 -6.41
C LEU A 82 2.52 4.23 -7.39
N PRO A 83 1.49 3.94 -8.18
CA PRO A 83 0.78 4.99 -8.92
C PRO A 83 0.14 6.00 -7.96
N GLN A 84 0.19 7.30 -8.26
CA GLN A 84 -0.36 8.36 -7.40
C GLN A 84 -1.83 8.12 -6.98
N ARG A 85 -2.67 7.59 -7.88
CA ARG A 85 -4.07 7.23 -7.56
C ARG A 85 -4.17 6.20 -6.42
N ASP A 86 -3.24 5.26 -6.39
CA ASP A 86 -3.23 4.15 -5.45
C ASP A 86 -2.62 4.63 -4.13
N VAL A 87 -1.68 5.59 -4.15
CA VAL A 87 -1.25 6.35 -2.97
C VAL A 87 -2.40 7.13 -2.33
N ALA A 88 -3.19 7.86 -3.13
CA ALA A 88 -4.34 8.60 -2.62
C ALA A 88 -5.39 7.67 -1.96
N ARG A 89 -5.57 6.47 -2.53
CA ARG A 89 -6.41 5.41 -1.96
C ARG A 89 -5.86 4.91 -0.63
N LEU A 90 -4.58 4.52 -0.59
CA LEU A 90 -3.93 4.08 0.64
C LEU A 90 -3.97 5.16 1.72
N ARG A 91 -3.84 6.45 1.37
CA ARG A 91 -4.00 7.57 2.31
C ARG A 91 -5.40 7.63 2.89
N ARG A 92 -6.45 7.47 2.07
CA ARG A 92 -7.84 7.44 2.56
C ARG A 92 -8.08 6.27 3.51
N PHE A 93 -7.59 5.09 3.15
CA PHE A 93 -7.68 3.89 4.00
C PHE A 93 -6.91 4.08 5.31
N ALA A 94 -5.68 4.59 5.25
CA ALA A 94 -4.85 4.84 6.42
C ALA A 94 -5.47 5.84 7.42
N ARG A 95 -6.27 6.79 6.94
CA ARG A 95 -6.96 7.75 7.82
C ARG A 95 -8.27 7.18 8.39
N ARG A 96 -9.00 6.37 7.61
CA ARG A 96 -10.34 5.90 8.00
C ARG A 96 -10.33 4.58 8.75
N GLU A 97 -9.56 3.62 8.27
CA GLU A 97 -9.67 2.22 8.72
C GLU A 97 -8.48 1.76 9.56
N LEU A 98 -7.25 2.24 9.29
CA LEU A 98 -6.10 1.83 10.11
C LEU A 98 -6.28 2.08 11.61
N PRO A 99 -6.88 3.19 12.09
CA PRO A 99 -7.12 3.37 13.53
C PRO A 99 -7.97 2.27 14.18
N ARG A 100 -8.75 1.53 13.38
CA ARG A 100 -9.60 0.43 13.85
C ARG A 100 -8.93 -0.94 13.73
N THR A 101 -8.02 -1.08 12.77
CA THR A 101 -7.46 -2.39 12.38
C THR A 101 -5.99 -2.57 12.74
N ALA A 102 -5.23 -1.48 12.89
CA ALA A 102 -3.81 -1.52 13.24
C ALA A 102 -3.64 -1.82 14.73
N THR A 103 -2.65 -2.63 15.05
CA THR A 103 -2.27 -2.95 16.42
C THR A 103 -1.29 -1.93 16.98
N ASN A 104 -0.66 -1.12 16.12
CA ASN A 104 0.33 -0.12 16.50
C ASN A 104 -0.04 1.31 16.08
N ALA A 105 -0.43 2.16 17.05
CA ALA A 105 -0.74 3.57 16.79
C ALA A 105 0.45 4.37 16.21
N ARG A 106 1.69 3.99 16.53
CA ARG A 106 2.89 4.65 15.99
C ARG A 106 3.09 4.35 14.49
N LEU A 107 2.64 3.19 14.03
CA LEU A 107 2.62 2.86 12.60
C LEU A 107 1.73 3.82 11.83
N ILE A 108 0.54 4.13 12.35
CA ILE A 108 -0.42 5.01 11.67
C ILE A 108 0.23 6.36 11.37
N THR A 109 0.90 6.95 12.36
CA THR A 109 1.64 8.20 12.19
C THR A 109 2.76 8.09 11.16
N ARG A 110 3.56 7.02 11.19
CA ARG A 110 4.65 6.81 10.21
C ARG A 110 4.13 6.63 8.79
N VAL A 111 3.10 5.81 8.61
CA VAL A 111 2.46 5.57 7.31
C VAL A 111 1.83 6.85 6.78
N LEU A 112 1.07 7.58 7.59
CA LEU A 112 0.48 8.85 7.16
C LEU A 112 1.54 9.88 6.78
N ASN A 113 2.61 10.02 7.58
CA ASN A 113 3.72 10.91 7.26
C ASN A 113 4.39 10.53 5.94
N ALA A 114 4.69 9.24 5.74
CA ALA A 114 5.32 8.77 4.51
C ALA A 114 4.42 8.96 3.27
N LEU A 115 3.10 8.83 3.44
CA LEU A 115 2.12 9.09 2.38
C LEU A 115 1.95 10.59 2.11
N ASP A 116 2.03 11.45 3.13
CA ASP A 116 1.78 12.89 3.04
C ASP A 116 3.00 13.68 2.54
N GLN A 117 4.23 13.18 2.72
CA GLN A 117 5.47 13.77 2.20
C GLN A 117 5.59 13.75 0.67
N GLN A 118 4.65 13.13 -0.05
CA GLN A 118 4.75 12.88 -1.49
C GLN A 118 3.84 13.79 -2.35
N GLN A 119 3.66 15.05 -1.94
CA GLN A 119 2.88 16.06 -2.67
C GLN A 119 3.60 16.54 -3.95
#